data_AF-A0A369I698-F1
#
_entry.id   AF-A0A369I698-F1
#
_cell.length_a   1.000
_cell.length_b   1.000
_cell.length_c   1.000
_cell.angle_alpha   90.00
_cell.angle_beta   90.00
_cell.angle_gamma   90.00
#
_symmetry.space_group_name_H-M   'P 1'
#
loop_
_entity.id
_entity.type
_entity.pdbx_description
1 polymer ?
#
loop_
_entity_poly.entity_id
_entity_poly.type
_entity_poly.pdbx_seq_one_letter_code
_entity_poly.pdbx_strand_id
1 'polypeptide(L)'
;MSIQQTEALAAAIHELGYDSVDAFALEKAKEALRNEIGIYQQEVTEFENKYEKNFQSFLEKFDSIIKFGLFEKEDDEMEWRVCLKAIELVESKLKTLED
;
A
#
# COMPACT_ATOMS: atom_id res chain seq x y z
N MET A 1 -5.13 -28.69 11.64
CA MET A 1 -6.40 -28.36 12.32
C MET A 1 -7.15 -29.64 12.58
N SER A 2 -7.82 -29.77 13.73
CA SER A 2 -8.79 -30.84 13.93
C SER A 2 -10.06 -30.56 13.10
N ILE A 3 -10.82 -31.61 12.77
CA ILE A 3 -12.10 -31.49 12.04
C ILE A 3 -13.04 -30.50 12.76
N GLN A 4 -13.08 -30.57 14.09
CA GLN A 4 -13.87 -29.68 14.93
C GLN A 4 -13.46 -28.20 14.82
N GLN A 5 -12.16 -27.90 14.63
CA GLN A 5 -11.68 -26.53 14.41
C GLN A 5 -12.11 -26.00 13.04
N THR A 6 -12.11 -26.85 12.02
CA THR A 6 -12.53 -26.46 10.66
C THR A 6 -14.02 -26.16 10.60
N GLU A 7 -14.85 -26.96 11.27
CA GLU A 7 -16.30 -26.73 11.37
C GLU A 7 -16.62 -25.45 12.16
N ALA A 8 -15.94 -25.24 13.29
CA ALA A 8 -16.11 -24.02 14.09
C ALA A 8 -15.68 -22.76 13.32
N LEU A 9 -14.60 -22.85 12.54
CA LEU A 9 -14.14 -21.74 11.69
C LEU A 9 -15.18 -21.42 10.61
N ALA A 10 -15.69 -22.43 9.89
CA ALA A 10 -16.69 -22.22 8.85
C ALA A 10 -17.98 -21.59 9.42
N ALA A 11 -18.44 -22.06 10.58
CA ALA A 11 -19.60 -21.49 11.26
C ALA A 11 -19.36 -20.02 11.63
N ALA A 12 -18.22 -19.70 12.24
CA ALA A 12 -17.88 -18.32 12.63
C ALA A 12 -17.78 -17.39 11.40
N ILE A 13 -17.19 -17.85 10.30
CA ILE A 13 -17.09 -17.06 9.06
C ILE A 13 -18.48 -16.82 8.44
N HIS A 14 -19.36 -17.81 8.49
CA HIS A 14 -20.74 -17.66 8.04
C HIS A 14 -21.54 -16.69 8.94
N GLU A 15 -21.32 -16.71 10.26
CA GLU A 15 -21.89 -15.73 11.19
C GLU A 15 -21.41 -14.30 10.93
N LEU A 16 -20.19 -14.13 10.41
CA LEU A 16 -19.66 -12.85 9.94
C LEU A 16 -20.24 -12.40 8.58
N GLY A 17 -21.10 -13.21 7.95
CA GLY A 17 -21.80 -12.88 6.71
C GLY A 17 -21.09 -13.29 5.43
N TYR A 18 -20.10 -14.18 5.50
CA TYR A 18 -19.38 -14.67 4.32
C TYR A 18 -19.85 -16.07 3.91
N ASP A 19 -19.97 -16.30 2.60
CA ASP A 19 -20.45 -17.57 2.05
C ASP A 19 -19.48 -18.74 2.27
N SER A 20 -18.18 -18.46 2.43
CA SER A 20 -17.15 -19.47 2.65
C SER A 20 -15.92 -18.90 3.33
N VAL A 21 -15.09 -19.80 3.87
CA VAL A 21 -13.75 -19.45 4.40
C VAL A 21 -12.88 -18.83 3.30
N ASP A 22 -13.00 -19.30 2.05
CA ASP A 22 -12.26 -18.76 0.91
C ASP A 22 -12.71 -17.34 0.56
N ALA A 23 -14.02 -17.06 0.59
CA ALA A 23 -14.56 -15.72 0.37
C ALA A 23 -14.06 -14.73 1.44
N PHE A 24 -14.05 -15.17 2.70
CA PHE A 24 -13.48 -14.38 3.79
C PHE A 24 -11.98 -14.14 3.61
N ALA A 25 -11.22 -15.20 3.29
CA ALA A 25 -9.78 -15.09 3.08
C ALA A 25 -9.44 -14.16 1.91
N LEU A 26 -10.21 -14.22 0.82
CA LEU A 26 -10.04 -13.34 -0.34
C LEU A 26 -10.28 -11.88 0.04
N GLU A 27 -11.37 -11.58 0.74
CA GLU A 27 -11.65 -10.20 1.17
C GLU A 27 -10.62 -9.68 2.18
N LYS A 28 -10.15 -10.54 3.10
CA LYS A 28 -9.07 -10.17 4.03
C LYS A 28 -7.72 -9.96 3.34
N ALA A 29 -7.42 -10.73 2.29
CA ALA A 29 -6.24 -10.48 1.48
C ALA A 29 -6.33 -9.12 0.75
N LYS A 30 -7.49 -8.79 0.15
CA LYS A 30 -7.72 -7.49 -0.49
C LYS A 30 -7.60 -6.33 0.52
N GLU A 31 -8.18 -6.48 1.71
CA GLU A 31 -8.09 -5.48 2.78
C GLU A 31 -6.63 -5.25 3.20
N ALA A 32 -5.84 -6.31 3.37
CA ALA A 32 -4.43 -6.20 3.71
C ALA A 32 -3.62 -5.44 2.63
N LEU A 33 -3.85 -5.74 1.34
CA LEU A 33 -3.17 -5.06 0.23
C LEU A 33 -3.57 -3.58 0.15
N ARG A 34 -4.85 -3.25 0.35
CA ARG A 34 -5.31 -1.85 0.39
C ARG A 34 -4.69 -1.07 1.55
N ASN A 35 -4.56 -1.71 2.72
CA ASN A 35 -3.89 -1.10 3.86
C ASN A 35 -2.40 -0.86 3.58
N GLU A 36 -1.72 -1.81 2.93
CA GLU A 36 -0.32 -1.65 2.50
C GLU A 36 -0.15 -0.49 1.50
N ILE A 37 -1.04 -0.38 0.51
CA ILE A 37 -1.08 0.79 -0.40
C ILE A 37 -1.25 2.09 0.40
N GLY A 38 -2.16 2.12 1.36
CA GLY A 38 -2.41 3.30 2.20
C GLY A 38 -1.19 3.76 2.99
N ILE A 39 -0.34 2.84 3.46
CA ILE A 39 0.92 3.16 4.15
C ILE A 39 1.87 3.91 3.21
N TYR A 40 2.12 3.36 2.02
CA TYR A 40 3.02 4.01 1.05
C TYR A 40 2.45 5.33 0.50
N GLN A 41 1.12 5.43 0.34
CA GLN A 41 0.47 6.68 -0.05
C GLN A 41 0.63 7.77 1.01
N GLN A 42 0.61 7.40 2.29
CA GLN A 42 0.88 8.33 3.38
C GLN A 42 2.33 8.84 3.33
N GLU A 43 3.32 7.95 3.11
CA GLU A 43 4.72 8.35 2.94
C GLU A 43 4.92 9.26 1.71
N VAL A 44 4.29 8.93 0.58
CA VAL A 44 4.26 9.81 -0.61
C VAL A 44 3.71 11.20 -0.25
N THR A 45 2.61 11.25 0.51
CA THR A 45 1.97 12.51 0.93
C THR A 45 2.90 13.32 1.83
N GLU A 46 3.71 12.68 2.67
CA GLU A 46 4.70 13.36 3.52
C GLU A 46 5.77 14.05 2.68
N PHE A 47 6.29 13.38 1.64
CA PHE A 47 7.21 14.02 0.69
C PHE A 47 6.53 15.14 -0.10
N GLU A 48 5.29 14.93 -0.56
CA GLU A 48 4.53 15.96 -1.28
C GLU A 48 4.32 17.22 -0.44
N ASN A 49 4.05 17.05 0.85
CA ASN A 49 3.92 18.15 1.80
C ASN A 49 5.27 18.80 2.11
N LYS A 50 6.35 18.02 2.26
CA LYS A 50 7.71 18.54 2.52
C LYS A 50 8.19 19.46 1.38
N TYR A 51 7.94 19.05 0.14
CA TYR A 51 8.39 19.75 -1.07
C TYR A 51 7.32 20.66 -1.70
N GLU A 52 6.08 20.58 -1.22
CA GLU A 52 4.90 21.29 -1.72
C GLU A 52 4.63 21.04 -3.21
N LYS A 53 4.90 19.80 -3.68
CA LYS A 53 4.89 19.38 -5.09
C LYS A 53 4.68 17.87 -5.18
N ASN A 54 4.22 17.37 -6.33
CA ASN A 54 4.30 15.94 -6.63
C ASN A 54 5.72 15.51 -7.06
N PHE A 55 5.94 14.20 -7.13
CA PHE A 55 7.26 13.62 -7.43
C PHE A 55 7.84 14.13 -8.75
N GLN A 56 7.03 14.18 -9.81
CA GLN A 56 7.48 14.64 -11.13
C GLN A 56 7.94 16.10 -11.10
N SER A 57 7.16 16.98 -10.45
CA SER A 57 7.52 18.39 -10.27
C SER A 57 8.74 18.58 -9.37
N PHE A 58 8.94 17.69 -8.40
CA PHE A 58 10.13 17.66 -7.57
C PHE A 58 11.37 17.35 -8.42
N LEU A 59 11.33 16.32 -9.27
CA LEU A 59 12.44 15.97 -10.19
C LEU A 59 12.78 17.11 -11.16
N GLU A 60 11.76 17.73 -11.78
CA GLU A 60 11.94 18.84 -12.72
C GLU A 60 12.61 20.07 -12.09
N LYS A 61 12.40 20.26 -10.79
CA LYS A 61 12.87 21.42 -10.03
C LYS A 61 13.99 21.09 -9.06
N PHE A 62 14.52 19.87 -9.10
CA PHE A 62 15.43 19.32 -8.10
C PHE A 62 16.58 20.27 -7.75
N ASP A 63 17.29 20.77 -8.77
CA ASP A 63 18.42 21.68 -8.61
C ASP A 63 18.02 23.08 -8.11
N SER A 64 16.79 23.51 -8.42
CA SER A 64 16.27 24.82 -8.02
C SER A 64 15.78 24.86 -6.57
N ILE A 65 15.60 23.69 -5.93
CA ILE A 65 15.20 23.59 -4.53
C ILE A 65 16.44 23.82 -3.66
N ILE A 66 16.58 25.06 -3.18
CA ILE A 66 17.70 25.50 -2.32
C ILE A 66 17.41 25.39 -0.81
N LYS A 67 16.15 25.13 -0.43
CA LYS A 67 15.71 25.07 0.98
C LYS A 67 16.26 23.82 1.71
N PHE A 68 16.55 22.77 0.97
CA PHE A 68 17.00 21.47 1.48
C PHE A 68 18.39 21.13 0.94
N GLY A 69 19.16 20.36 1.70
CA GLY A 69 20.51 19.93 1.30
C GLY A 69 20.48 18.98 0.10
N LEU A 70 21.60 18.88 -0.64
CA LEU A 70 21.69 17.96 -1.78
C LEU A 70 21.45 16.50 -1.35
N PHE A 71 22.19 16.02 -0.35
CA PHE A 71 22.06 14.65 0.14
C PHE A 71 20.65 14.34 0.66
N GLU A 72 20.04 15.26 1.41
CA GLU A 72 18.66 15.11 1.88
C GLU A 72 17.68 14.94 0.71
N LYS A 73 17.82 15.74 -0.35
CA LYS A 73 16.97 15.62 -1.54
C LYS A 73 17.21 14.31 -2.29
N GLU A 74 18.45 13.84 -2.39
CA GLU A 74 18.78 12.57 -3.05
C GLU A 74 18.21 11.38 -2.27
N ASP A 75 18.34 11.39 -0.95
CA ASP A 75 17.77 10.36 -0.08
C ASP A 75 16.24 10.34 -0.20
N ASP A 76 15.60 11.50 -0.08
CA ASP A 76 14.14 11.62 -0.23
C ASP A 76 13.67 11.20 -1.64
N GLU A 77 14.42 11.54 -2.69
CA GLU A 77 14.10 11.14 -4.07
C GLU A 77 14.06 9.61 -4.20
N MET A 78 15.06 8.95 -3.64
CA MET A 78 15.18 7.50 -3.66
C MET A 78 14.06 6.83 -2.86
N GLU A 79 13.80 7.31 -1.64
CA GLU A 79 12.75 6.76 -0.77
C GLU A 79 11.35 6.97 -1.39
N TRP A 80 11.07 8.16 -1.90
CA TRP A 80 9.81 8.46 -2.57
C TRP A 80 9.59 7.57 -3.80
N ARG A 81 10.63 7.37 -4.61
CA ARG A 81 10.58 6.45 -5.76
C ARG A 81 10.29 5.02 -5.33
N VAL A 82 10.85 4.56 -4.21
CA VAL A 82 10.57 3.22 -3.66
C VAL A 82 9.10 3.11 -3.26
N CYS A 83 8.54 4.11 -2.59
CA CYS A 83 7.13 4.14 -2.21
C CYS A 83 6.21 4.01 -3.43
N LEU A 84 6.47 4.81 -4.48
CA LEU A 84 5.69 4.78 -5.72
C LEU A 84 5.72 3.40 -6.40
N LYS A 85 6.91 2.79 -6.49
CA LYS A 85 7.06 1.43 -7.03
C LYS A 85 6.37 0.37 -6.17
N ALA A 86 6.38 0.54 -4.85
CA ALA A 86 5.70 -0.37 -3.93
C ALA A 86 4.18 -0.30 -4.15
N ILE A 87 3.61 0.90 -4.27
CA ILE A 87 2.20 1.09 -4.62
C ILE A 87 1.86 0.36 -5.93
N GLU A 88 2.61 0.61 -7.01
CA GLU A 88 2.37 -0.04 -8.31
C GLU A 88 2.38 -1.58 -8.21
N LEU A 89 3.33 -2.14 -7.45
CA LEU A 89 3.44 -3.58 -7.25
C LEU A 89 2.25 -4.15 -6.46
N VAL A 90 1.83 -3.47 -5.39
CA VAL A 90 0.74 -3.92 -4.53
C VAL A 90 -0.61 -3.77 -5.26
N GLU A 91 -0.80 -2.69 -6.02
CA GLU A 91 -1.97 -2.49 -6.88
C GLU A 91 -2.09 -3.61 -7.93
N SER A 92 -0.98 -4.01 -8.55
CA SER A 92 -0.97 -5.13 -9.49
C SER A 92 -1.38 -6.46 -8.83
N LYS A 93 -0.98 -6.70 -7.58
CA LYS A 93 -1.41 -7.88 -6.83
C LYS A 93 -2.90 -7.81 -6.48
N LEU A 94 -3.37 -6.66 -6.03
CA LEU A 94 -4.77 -6.44 -5.67
C LEU A 94 -5.69 -6.69 -6.88
N LYS A 95 -5.31 -6.15 -8.05
CA LYS A 95 -6.03 -6.37 -9.29
C LYS A 95 -6.18 -7.85 -9.64
N THR A 96 -5.13 -8.65 -9.42
CA THR A 96 -5.16 -10.10 -9.66
C THR A 96 -6.18 -10.83 -8.76
N LEU A 97 -6.56 -10.25 -7.62
CA LEU A 97 -7.57 -10.80 -6.71
C LEU A 97 -8.98 -10.26 -6.99
N GLU A 98 -9.11 -9.21 -7.81
CA GLU A 98 -10.38 -8.58 -8.19
C GLU A 98 -10.89 -9.05 -9.56
N ASP A 99 -10.00 -9.54 -10.43
CA ASP A 99 -10.28 -10.20 -11.71
C ASP A 99 -10.82 -11.63 -11.54
#